data_AF-A0A2C3VBC3-F1
#
_entry.id   AF-A0A2C3VBC3-F1
#
_cell.length_a   1.000
_cell.length_b   1.000
_cell.length_c   1.000
_cell.angle_alpha   90.00
_cell.angle_beta   90.00
_cell.angle_gamma   90.00
#
_symmetry.space_group_name_H-M   'P 1'
#
loop_
_entity.id
_entity.type
_entity.pdbx_description
1 polymer ?
#
loop_
_entity_poly.entity_id
_entity_poly.type
_entity_poly.pdbx_seq_one_letter_code
_entity_poly.pdbx_strand_id
1 'polypeptide(L)'
;MALENDVQQLPNSIILRYGSLYGPGTWYDKNGMIAKPYINREMTVNDGITSFIHVKDAVNATVQAIDWEKGTYNIVDDKPVKSAVWGSYYAEQLHAPSPNYIYGKIPWERGASNQKAKTQGGNYYILLGEMDF
;
A
#
# COMPACT_ATOMS: atom_id res chain seq x y z
N MET A 1 -7.99 -11.92 14.08
CA MET A 1 -7.39 -12.53 12.87
C MET A 1 -7.58 -14.04 12.92
N ALA A 2 -8.80 -14.56 12.72
CA ALA A 2 -9.06 -16.01 12.82
C ALA A 2 -8.45 -16.77 11.62
N LEU A 3 -8.71 -16.29 10.41
CA LEU A 3 -8.18 -16.90 9.18
C LEU A 3 -6.66 -17.02 9.15
N GLU A 4 -5.93 -15.96 9.52
CA GLU A 4 -4.46 -16.02 9.53
C GLU A 4 -3.95 -17.03 10.57
N ASN A 5 -4.59 -17.09 11.74
CA ASN A 5 -4.21 -18.05 12.78
C ASN A 5 -4.43 -19.50 12.30
N ASP A 6 -5.52 -19.75 11.57
CA ASP A 6 -5.83 -21.07 11.04
C ASP A 6 -4.85 -21.48 9.93
N VAL A 7 -4.55 -20.56 9.00
CA VAL A 7 -3.59 -20.80 7.91
C VAL A 7 -2.19 -21.08 8.45
N GLN A 8 -1.76 -20.42 9.53
CA GLN A 8 -0.46 -20.66 10.16
C GLN A 8 -0.29 -22.09 10.70
N GLN A 9 -1.38 -22.81 10.94
CA GLN A 9 -1.32 -24.21 11.37
C GLN A 9 -0.96 -25.17 10.23
N LEU A 10 -1.11 -24.75 8.97
CA LEU A 10 -0.77 -25.59 7.82
C LEU A 10 0.76 -25.76 7.70
N PRO A 11 1.25 -26.94 7.28
CA PRO A 11 2.69 -27.23 7.25
C PRO A 11 3.48 -26.33 6.29
N ASN A 12 2.90 -25.99 5.13
CA ASN A 12 3.53 -25.16 4.10
C ASN A 12 2.68 -23.89 3.85
N SER A 13 2.57 -23.02 4.85
CA SER A 13 1.72 -21.83 4.79
C SER A 13 2.52 -20.56 4.55
N ILE A 14 2.07 -19.72 3.61
CA ILE A 14 2.66 -18.41 3.36
C ILE A 14 1.53 -17.38 3.39
N ILE A 15 1.66 -16.37 4.24
CA ILE A 15 0.69 -15.29 4.40
C ILE A 15 1.32 -14.01 3.88
N LEU A 16 0.72 -13.45 2.84
CA LEU A 16 1.13 -12.19 2.24
C LEU A 16 0.17 -11.09 2.71
N ARG A 17 0.69 -10.13 3.48
CA ARG A 17 -0.04 -8.95 3.93
C ARG A 17 0.29 -7.79 3.01
N TYR A 18 -0.61 -7.54 2.06
CA TYR A 18 -0.44 -6.46 1.11
C TYR A 18 -0.66 -5.10 1.76
N GLY A 19 0.15 -4.13 1.34
CA GLY A 19 -0.16 -2.72 1.52
C GLY A 19 -1.36 -2.28 0.68
N SER A 20 -1.58 -0.97 0.65
CA SER A 20 -2.58 -0.39 -0.27
C SER A 20 -2.13 -0.60 -1.71
N LEU A 21 -2.94 -1.29 -2.50
CA LEU A 21 -2.67 -1.56 -3.91
C LEU A 21 -2.94 -0.29 -4.73
N TYR A 22 -1.96 0.14 -5.52
CA TYR A 22 -2.12 1.24 -6.47
C TYR A 22 -1.66 0.85 -7.88
N GLY A 23 -1.95 1.72 -8.84
CA GLY A 23 -1.73 1.49 -10.27
C GLY A 23 -3.04 1.25 -11.03
N PRO A 24 -2.96 0.95 -12.33
CA PRO A 24 -4.11 0.80 -13.20
C PRO A 24 -5.14 -0.22 -12.69
N GLY A 25 -6.43 0.16 -12.72
CA GLY A 25 -7.57 -0.68 -12.32
C GLY A 25 -7.77 -0.81 -10.81
N THR A 26 -7.00 -0.10 -9.98
CA THR A 26 -7.17 -0.10 -8.52
C THR A 26 -8.07 1.04 -8.03
N TRP A 27 -8.35 1.08 -6.73
CA TRP A 27 -9.09 2.21 -6.13
C TRP A 27 -8.37 3.54 -6.27
N TYR A 28 -7.04 3.52 -6.38
CA TYR A 28 -6.17 4.67 -6.49
C TYR A 28 -5.84 5.02 -7.95
N ASP A 29 -6.43 4.33 -8.93
CA ASP A 29 -6.39 4.76 -10.34
C ASP A 29 -6.99 6.18 -10.48
N LYS A 30 -6.60 6.95 -11.50
CA LYS A 30 -7.24 8.21 -11.91
C LYS A 30 -8.76 8.12 -12.06
N ASN A 31 -9.26 6.97 -12.47
CA ASN A 31 -10.70 6.68 -12.56
C ASN A 31 -11.19 5.75 -11.44
N GLY A 32 -10.36 5.53 -10.42
CA GLY A 32 -10.60 4.65 -9.30
C GLY A 32 -11.67 5.18 -8.35
N MET A 33 -12.07 4.31 -7.42
CA MET A 33 -13.14 4.57 -6.46
C MET A 33 -12.95 5.86 -5.66
N ILE A 34 -11.70 6.24 -5.35
CA ILE A 34 -11.44 7.41 -4.50
C ILE A 34 -11.29 8.71 -5.30
N ALA A 35 -11.19 8.65 -6.63
CA ALA A 35 -10.95 9.83 -7.46
C ALA A 35 -12.06 10.89 -7.34
N LYS A 36 -13.32 10.45 -7.37
CA LYS A 36 -14.48 11.35 -7.30
C LYS A 36 -14.56 12.11 -5.96
N PRO A 37 -14.41 11.46 -4.79
CA PRO A 37 -14.26 12.18 -3.52
C PRO A 37 -13.14 13.23 -3.51
N TYR A 38 -12.00 12.98 -4.15
CA TYR A 38 -10.92 13.98 -4.28
C TYR A 38 -11.36 15.16 -5.15
N ILE A 39 -11.94 14.90 -6.33
CA ILE A 39 -12.44 15.94 -7.24
C ILE A 39 -13.49 16.83 -6.55
N ASN A 40 -14.37 16.23 -5.75
CA ASN A 40 -15.40 16.94 -5.01
C ASN A 40 -14.90 17.64 -3.73
N ARG A 41 -13.60 17.50 -3.38
CA ARG A 41 -13.00 18.02 -2.14
C ARG A 41 -13.65 17.47 -0.86
N GLU A 42 -14.07 16.21 -0.90
CA GLU A 42 -14.69 15.49 0.22
C GLU A 42 -13.64 14.74 1.07
N MET A 43 -12.41 14.60 0.56
CA MET A 43 -11.35 13.85 1.22
C MET A 43 -10.66 14.64 2.33
N THR A 44 -10.35 13.92 3.41
CA THR A 44 -9.52 14.41 4.52
C THR A 44 -8.26 13.58 4.63
N VAL A 45 -7.10 14.25 4.71
CA VAL A 45 -5.77 13.65 4.87
C VAL A 45 -5.18 14.03 6.22
N ASN A 46 -4.26 13.21 6.73
CA ASN A 46 -3.66 13.38 8.06
C ASN A 46 -2.16 13.01 8.07
N ASP A 47 -1.54 12.96 9.26
CA ASP A 47 -0.13 12.54 9.41
C ASP A 47 0.07 11.01 9.43
N GLY A 48 -1.00 10.24 9.23
CA GLY A 48 -0.99 8.79 9.19
C GLY A 48 -0.17 8.26 8.03
N ILE A 49 0.58 7.18 8.25
CA ILE A 49 1.47 6.60 7.24
C ILE A 49 0.78 5.44 6.54
N THR A 50 0.71 5.50 5.22
CA THR A 50 0.25 4.43 4.34
C THR A 50 1.45 3.73 3.71
N SER A 51 1.46 2.40 3.74
CA SER A 51 2.40 1.59 2.96
C SER A 51 1.71 1.10 1.70
N PHE A 52 2.27 1.42 0.55
CA PHE A 52 1.72 1.07 -0.75
C PHE A 52 2.44 -0.12 -1.35
N ILE A 53 1.84 -0.71 -2.38
CA ILE A 53 2.50 -1.61 -3.32
C ILE A 53 1.83 -1.46 -4.67
N HIS A 54 2.62 -1.34 -5.73
CA HIS A 54 2.07 -1.28 -7.09
C HIS A 54 1.51 -2.65 -7.49
N VAL A 55 0.39 -2.69 -8.20
CA VAL A 55 -0.31 -3.93 -8.54
C VAL A 55 0.58 -4.94 -9.27
N LYS A 56 1.48 -4.48 -10.15
CA LYS A 56 2.44 -5.33 -10.86
C LYS A 56 3.44 -5.99 -9.91
N ASP A 57 3.91 -5.26 -8.90
CA ASP A 57 4.86 -5.78 -7.92
C ASP A 57 4.18 -6.74 -6.94
N ALA A 58 2.91 -6.48 -6.59
CA ALA A 58 2.11 -7.42 -5.82
C ALA A 58 1.95 -8.77 -6.53
N VAL A 59 1.71 -8.76 -7.86
CA VAL A 59 1.69 -9.98 -8.68
C VAL A 59 3.05 -10.67 -8.67
N ASN A 60 4.14 -9.93 -8.89
CA ASN A 60 5.49 -10.49 -8.88
C ASN A 60 5.84 -11.13 -7.52
N ALA A 61 5.49 -10.46 -6.42
CA ALA A 61 5.65 -10.99 -5.07
C ALA A 61 4.84 -12.27 -4.85
N THR A 62 3.60 -12.33 -5.34
CA THR A 62 2.75 -13.52 -5.24
C THR A 62 3.40 -14.73 -5.93
N VAL A 63 3.96 -14.53 -7.12
CA VAL A 63 4.61 -15.59 -7.88
C VAL A 63 5.89 -16.06 -7.18
N GLN A 64 6.73 -15.14 -6.72
CA GLN A 64 7.96 -15.47 -6.00
C GLN A 64 7.69 -16.19 -4.67
N ALA A 65 6.60 -15.82 -3.99
CA ALA A 65 6.25 -16.38 -2.70
C ALA A 65 5.99 -17.89 -2.73
N ILE A 66 5.77 -18.50 -3.89
CA ILE A 66 5.64 -19.96 -4.02
C ILE A 66 6.88 -20.68 -3.49
N ASP A 67 8.06 -20.07 -3.65
CA ASP A 67 9.35 -20.65 -3.26
C ASP A 67 9.88 -20.12 -1.91
N TRP A 68 9.07 -19.34 -1.18
CA TRP A 68 9.49 -18.78 0.11
C TRP A 68 9.32 -19.77 1.25
N GLU A 69 10.07 -19.53 2.32
CA GLU A 69 9.88 -20.24 3.58
C GLU A 69 8.49 -19.97 4.18
N LYS A 70 7.99 -20.90 4.99
CA LYS A 70 6.76 -20.72 5.76
C LYS A 70 6.83 -19.43 6.58
N GLY A 71 5.78 -18.61 6.50
CA GLY A 71 5.65 -17.46 7.37
C GLY A 71 4.71 -16.38 6.88
N THR A 72 4.71 -15.27 7.61
CA THR A 72 3.98 -14.06 7.26
C THR A 72 4.93 -12.98 6.78
N TYR A 73 4.57 -12.30 5.68
CA TYR A 73 5.37 -11.31 4.98
C TYR A 73 4.53 -10.08 4.66
N ASN A 74 5.05 -8.89 4.93
CA ASN A 74 4.43 -7.66 4.44
C ASN A 74 4.92 -7.40 3.02
N ILE A 75 3.99 -7.27 2.09
CA ILE A 75 4.26 -6.97 0.69
C ILE A 75 3.92 -5.51 0.46
N VAL A 76 4.93 -4.67 0.64
CA VAL A 76 4.89 -3.22 0.53
C VAL A 76 6.16 -2.74 -0.16
N ASP A 77 6.10 -1.57 -0.78
CA ASP A 77 7.29 -0.86 -1.25
C ASP A 77 8.14 -0.34 -0.08
N ASP A 78 9.26 0.31 -0.43
CA ASP A 78 10.22 0.84 0.54
C ASP A 78 9.86 2.20 1.13
N LYS A 79 8.74 2.79 0.70
CA LYS A 79 8.42 4.19 0.99
C LYS A 79 7.04 4.34 1.59
N PRO A 80 6.87 3.93 2.86
CA PRO A 80 5.72 4.35 3.64
C PRO A 80 5.61 5.88 3.63
N VAL A 81 4.45 6.40 3.27
CA VAL A 81 4.23 7.82 3.00
C VAL A 81 3.04 8.34 3.80
N LYS A 82 3.14 9.57 4.30
CA LYS A 82 2.03 10.22 5.01
C LYS A 82 0.84 10.44 4.09
N SER A 83 -0.38 10.26 4.61
CA SER A 83 -1.63 10.58 3.92
C SER A 83 -1.64 12.01 3.38
N ALA A 84 -1.18 12.98 4.17
CA ALA A 84 -1.06 14.36 3.73
C ALA A 84 -0.12 14.54 2.52
N VAL A 85 0.90 13.70 2.37
CA VAL A 85 1.87 13.79 1.27
C VAL A 85 1.32 13.10 0.02
N TRP A 86 0.98 11.81 0.10
CA TRP A 86 0.51 11.09 -1.09
C TRP A 86 -0.87 11.58 -1.54
N GLY A 87 -1.75 11.95 -0.60
CA GLY A 87 -3.10 12.42 -0.92
C GLY A 87 -3.09 13.78 -1.62
N SER A 88 -2.17 14.67 -1.25
CA SER A 88 -2.00 15.94 -1.96
C SER A 88 -1.44 15.70 -3.37
N TYR A 89 -0.44 14.83 -3.50
CA TYR A 89 0.10 14.46 -4.81
C TYR A 89 -0.97 13.80 -5.70
N TYR A 90 -1.80 12.92 -5.16
CA TYR A 90 -2.91 12.30 -5.90
C TYR A 90 -3.92 13.34 -6.39
N ALA A 91 -4.28 14.33 -5.56
CA ALA A 91 -5.14 15.43 -5.97
C ALA A 91 -4.53 16.25 -7.12
N GLU A 92 -3.22 16.51 -7.08
CA GLU A 92 -2.48 17.17 -8.16
C GLU A 92 -2.55 16.38 -9.48
N GLN A 93 -2.35 15.05 -9.42
CA GLN A 93 -2.46 14.18 -10.61
C GLN A 93 -3.86 14.17 -11.22
N LEU A 94 -4.90 14.37 -10.41
CA LEU A 94 -6.29 14.48 -10.84
C LEU A 94 -6.69 15.89 -11.30
N HIS A 95 -5.80 16.88 -11.16
CA HIS A 95 -6.15 18.30 -11.28
C HIS A 95 -7.32 18.72 -10.35
N ALA A 96 -7.39 18.08 -9.18
CA ALA A 96 -8.41 18.31 -8.17
C ALA A 96 -7.95 19.35 -7.11
N PRO A 97 -8.88 19.94 -6.35
CA PRO A 97 -8.53 20.80 -5.22
C PRO A 97 -7.73 20.03 -4.16
N SER A 98 -6.86 20.75 -3.42
CA SER A 98 -6.16 20.16 -2.28
C SER A 98 -7.15 19.62 -1.23
N PRO A 99 -6.91 18.41 -0.69
CA PRO A 99 -7.79 17.80 0.30
C PRO A 99 -7.78 18.56 1.63
N ASN A 100 -8.78 18.33 2.47
CA ASN A 100 -8.79 18.87 3.83
C ASN A 100 -7.69 18.20 4.66
N TYR A 101 -7.02 18.96 5.53
CA TYR A 101 -5.96 18.41 6.40
C TYR A 101 -6.40 18.44 7.86
N ILE A 102 -6.15 17.35 8.58
CA ILE A 102 -6.25 17.28 10.03
C ILE A 102 -4.89 16.90 10.63
N TYR A 103 -4.54 17.55 11.75
CA TYR A 103 -3.29 17.30 12.43
C TYR A 103 -3.31 15.98 13.20
N GLY A 104 -2.18 15.29 13.19
CA GLY A 104 -1.96 14.09 13.99
C GLY A 104 -2.26 12.79 13.25
N LYS A 105 -2.03 11.70 13.97
CA LYS A 105 -2.21 10.33 13.51
C LYS A 105 -2.57 9.44 14.68
N ILE A 106 -3.20 8.31 14.41
CA ILE A 106 -3.42 7.27 15.42
C ILE A 106 -2.22 6.31 15.50
N PRO A 107 -1.95 5.67 16.64
CA PRO A 107 -0.67 4.97 16.88
C PRO A 107 -0.32 3.85 15.88
N TRP A 108 -1.33 3.21 15.28
CA TRP A 108 -1.14 2.11 14.32
C TRP A 108 -0.91 2.58 12.88
N GLU A 109 -0.99 3.88 12.59
CA GLU A 109 -0.58 4.47 11.30
C GLU A 109 0.95 4.63 11.23
N ARG A 110 1.63 3.50 11.42
CA ARG A 110 3.08 3.33 11.34
C ARG A 110 3.33 2.41 10.15
N GLY A 111 4.08 2.87 9.16
CA GLY A 111 4.35 2.10 7.94
C GLY A 111 4.80 0.66 8.22
N ALA A 112 4.46 -0.25 7.32
CA ALA A 112 4.92 -1.63 7.36
C ALA A 112 6.37 -1.75 6.87
N SER A 113 7.12 -2.70 7.43
CA SER A 113 8.45 -3.08 6.96
C SER A 113 8.35 -4.33 6.07
N ASN A 114 9.01 -4.30 4.92
CA ASN A 114 9.13 -5.41 3.97
C ASN A 114 10.45 -6.21 4.11
N GLN A 115 11.26 -5.94 5.14
CA GLN A 115 12.60 -6.54 5.27
C GLN A 115 12.60 -8.07 5.17
N LYS A 116 11.61 -8.73 5.79
CA LYS A 116 11.48 -10.19 5.73
C LYS A 116 11.16 -10.71 4.32
N ALA A 117 10.40 -9.95 3.51
CA ALA A 117 10.16 -10.32 2.12
C ALA A 117 11.43 -10.17 1.28
N LYS A 118 12.23 -9.14 1.56
CA LYS A 118 13.52 -8.91 0.88
C LYS A 118 14.54 -10.02 1.11
N THR A 119 14.57 -10.61 2.32
CA THR A 119 15.47 -11.75 2.59
C THR A 119 15.13 -12.99 1.77
N GLN A 120 13.94 -13.05 1.16
CA GLN A 120 13.49 -14.13 0.29
C GLN A 120 13.58 -13.74 -1.21
N GLY A 121 14.26 -12.64 -1.54
CA GLY A 121 14.47 -12.19 -2.92
C GLY A 121 13.46 -11.14 -3.44
N GLY A 122 12.51 -10.71 -2.61
CA GLY A 122 11.55 -9.67 -2.98
C GLY A 122 12.21 -8.31 -3.20
N ASN A 123 12.02 -7.71 -4.38
CA ASN A 123 12.54 -6.39 -4.72
C ASN A 123 11.40 -5.52 -5.27
N TYR A 124 10.96 -4.52 -4.48
CA TYR A 124 9.81 -3.67 -4.79
C TYR A 124 10.18 -2.21 -4.44
N TYR A 125 10.63 -1.45 -5.44
CA TYR A 125 11.16 -0.10 -5.28
C TYR A 125 10.36 0.88 -6.13
N ILE A 126 9.66 1.83 -5.51
CA ILE A 126 9.00 2.91 -6.24
C ILE A 126 9.16 4.22 -5.47
N LEU A 127 9.49 5.31 -6.18
CA LEU A 127 9.51 6.67 -5.62
C LEU A 127 8.13 7.33 -5.76
N LEU A 128 7.75 8.26 -4.88
CA LEU A 128 6.45 8.94 -4.98
C LEU A 128 6.21 9.62 -6.34
N GLY A 129 7.24 10.22 -6.94
CA GLY A 129 7.16 10.83 -8.27
C GLY A 129 7.09 9.83 -9.44
N GLU A 130 7.18 8.54 -9.14
CA GLU A 130 7.02 7.43 -10.08
C GLU A 130 5.69 6.69 -9.84
N MET A 131 4.92 7.08 -8.82
CA MET A 131 3.60 6.50 -8.59
C MET A 131 2.65 6.94 -9.70
N ASP A 132 2.28 5.98 -10.53
CA ASP A 132 1.26 6.08 -11.56
C ASP A 132 -0.12 5.78 -10.98
N PHE A 133 -0.56 6.70 -10.11
CA PHE A 133 -1.96 6.80 -9.74
C PHE A 133 -2.84 7.05 -10.97
#